data_AF-A0A810N064-F1
#
_entry.id   AF-A0A810N064-F1
#
_cell.length_a   1.000
_cell.length_b   1.000
_cell.length_c   1.000
_cell.angle_alpha   90.00
_cell.angle_beta   90.00
_cell.angle_gamma   90.00
#
_symmetry.space_group_name_H-M   'P 1'
#
loop_
_entity.id
_entity.type
_entity.pdbx_description
1 polymer ?
#
loop_
_entity_poly.entity_id
_entity_poly.type
_entity_poly.pdbx_seq_one_letter_code
_entity_poly.pdbx_strand_id
1 'polypeptide(L)'
;MTDDRATPPPPVAPNHDGRPRPRSLDPHELGFTPRGPVPWLGPFLLLSTGLRTLLAILFGAYLDKRELQNALPGDVLEEPGTDGELWLDYVADLGDGFDATYSVAYLLGRPELEIDGRRLPRGQMLLMGGDQVYPTASGSAYEDRCKGPYQAALPGSAEPRPSLYAVPGNHDWYDGLTAFLRLFTRHRDASIGGWKTKQSRSYFAVELPANWWLFAIDEQFGAYLDDPQLSYFEKAATRLGPDDRVILAVPAPTWVKAVEEPQAYDAVDYFIRTVIKPTGARVRLIVSGDLHHYARYSGPDRELVTCGGGGAYLYPTHKLPERIEVPPRRTLARRSSTTQEYDLTARYPTAQRSRRLGWGIFGKLPLRNPGFTTLLGGLQALLLLAMTSFAEERVSGAEQRLFSIPLALVLITTLLGAALFAKPPSAAGSRRTPHWILGTAHGLAHIALAIGGTLVWLRLPFHDWAWPLPLLAAALLYAPVAGLVASQVTAAYLLVASKFKVNLNELFAGQGIEDAKSFLRLHIAADGTLTGYPVAVDKVCRRWRPNPDGPYDAPWLEPETPLTVRLAEEPFTIR
;
A
#
# COMPACT_ATOMS: atom_id res chain seq x y z
N MET A 1 28.09 -38.05 -48.26
CA MET A 1 27.46 -36.78 -47.86
C MET A 1 26.06 -37.12 -47.37
N THR A 2 25.92 -37.33 -46.07
CA THR A 2 24.62 -37.52 -45.40
C THR A 2 24.42 -36.29 -44.53
N ASP A 3 23.44 -35.48 -44.94
CA ASP A 3 23.04 -34.18 -44.41
C ASP A 3 22.33 -34.40 -43.06
N ASP A 4 23.00 -34.09 -41.97
CA ASP A 4 22.50 -34.24 -40.60
C ASP A 4 21.72 -32.97 -40.23
N ARG A 5 20.47 -32.87 -40.72
CA ARG A 5 19.57 -31.78 -40.36
C ARG A 5 18.95 -32.05 -39.00
N ALA A 6 19.49 -31.36 -38.00
CA ALA A 6 18.91 -31.26 -36.67
C ALA A 6 17.43 -30.87 -36.76
N THR A 7 16.57 -31.68 -36.15
CA THR A 7 15.14 -31.44 -36.01
C THR A 7 14.92 -30.13 -35.22
N PRO A 8 14.09 -29.19 -35.70
CA PRO A 8 13.79 -27.98 -34.94
C PRO A 8 13.06 -28.34 -33.64
N PRO A 9 13.25 -27.57 -32.55
CA PRO A 9 12.54 -27.80 -31.29
C PRO A 9 11.02 -27.73 -31.52
N PRO A 10 10.23 -28.49 -30.74
CA PRO A 10 8.78 -28.49 -30.86
C PRO A 10 8.22 -27.08 -30.63
N PRO A 11 7.11 -26.71 -31.30
CA PRO A 11 6.52 -25.38 -31.16
C PRO A 11 6.11 -25.13 -29.70
N VAL A 12 6.57 -23.99 -29.17
CA VAL A 12 6.21 -23.49 -27.83
C VAL A 12 4.70 -23.30 -27.76
N ALA A 13 4.05 -23.90 -26.76
CA ALA A 13 2.61 -23.76 -26.57
C ALA A 13 2.25 -22.26 -26.39
N PRO A 14 1.26 -21.73 -27.12
CA PRO A 14 0.86 -20.33 -26.98
C PRO A 14 0.28 -20.05 -25.58
N ASN A 15 0.23 -18.77 -25.20
CA ASN A 15 -0.51 -18.35 -24.01
C ASN A 15 -1.99 -18.77 -24.10
N HIS A 16 -2.70 -18.67 -22.98
CA HIS A 16 -4.13 -19.05 -22.86
C HIS A 16 -5.06 -18.33 -23.86
N ASP A 17 -4.59 -17.25 -24.50
CA ASP A 17 -5.25 -16.42 -25.50
C ASP A 17 -4.67 -16.57 -26.93
N GLY A 18 -3.77 -17.53 -27.16
CA GLY A 18 -3.15 -17.78 -28.47
C GLY A 18 -1.98 -16.84 -28.82
N ARG A 19 -1.59 -15.91 -27.95
CA ARG A 19 -0.49 -14.98 -28.20
C ARG A 19 0.89 -15.60 -27.90
N PRO A 20 1.94 -15.23 -28.66
CA PRO A 20 3.30 -15.65 -28.35
C PRO A 20 3.75 -15.03 -27.01
N ARG A 21 4.62 -15.74 -26.29
CA ARG A 21 5.25 -15.24 -25.06
C ARG A 21 6.13 -14.01 -25.38
N PRO A 22 6.24 -13.04 -24.45
CA PRO A 22 7.03 -11.83 -24.68
C PRO A 22 8.53 -12.16 -24.78
N ARG A 23 9.18 -11.51 -25.74
CA ARG A 23 10.64 -11.52 -25.98
C ARG A 23 11.31 -10.27 -25.43
N SER A 24 10.54 -9.23 -25.12
CA SER A 24 11.00 -7.98 -24.53
C SER A 24 10.07 -7.50 -23.41
N LEU A 25 10.42 -6.39 -22.76
CA LEU A 25 9.55 -5.69 -21.81
C LEU A 25 8.63 -4.67 -22.51
N ASP A 26 8.49 -4.74 -23.84
CA ASP A 26 7.57 -3.88 -24.58
C ASP A 26 6.12 -4.11 -24.09
N PRO A 27 5.41 -3.05 -23.66
CA PRO A 27 4.01 -3.16 -23.26
C PRO A 27 3.09 -3.86 -24.28
N HIS A 28 3.38 -3.75 -25.58
CA HIS A 28 2.60 -4.43 -26.60
C HIS A 28 2.77 -5.96 -26.58
N GLU A 29 3.97 -6.45 -26.25
CA GLU A 29 4.24 -7.88 -26.08
C GLU A 29 3.72 -8.40 -24.73
N LEU A 30 3.88 -7.60 -23.66
CA LEU A 30 3.41 -7.96 -22.31
C LEU A 30 1.87 -7.92 -22.18
N GLY A 31 1.20 -7.09 -22.98
CA GLY A 31 -0.25 -6.85 -22.85
C GLY A 31 -0.64 -5.93 -21.70
N PHE A 32 0.33 -5.33 -21.02
CA PHE A 32 0.16 -4.31 -19.98
C PHE A 32 1.41 -3.41 -19.93
N THR A 33 1.30 -2.22 -19.34
CA THR A 33 2.44 -1.30 -19.18
C THR A 33 3.03 -1.41 -17.78
N PRO A 34 4.26 -1.95 -17.60
CA PRO A 34 4.95 -1.89 -16.32
C PRO A 34 5.01 -0.45 -15.79
N ARG A 35 4.48 -0.22 -14.59
CA ARG A 35 4.48 1.12 -13.96
C ARG A 35 5.56 1.23 -12.90
N GLY A 36 6.33 2.31 -12.95
CA GLY A 36 7.22 2.67 -11.85
C GLY A 36 6.44 3.04 -10.57
N PRO A 37 7.14 3.12 -9.43
CA PRO A 37 6.58 3.54 -8.15
C PRO A 37 5.86 4.87 -8.22
N VAL A 38 4.79 5.02 -7.46
CA VAL A 38 4.04 6.27 -7.40
C VAL A 38 4.89 7.35 -6.71
N PRO A 39 5.05 8.54 -7.31
CA PRO A 39 5.72 9.67 -6.67
C PRO A 39 4.75 10.35 -5.70
N TRP A 40 4.59 9.79 -4.50
CA TRP A 40 3.57 10.15 -3.51
C TRP A 40 3.56 11.62 -3.06
N LEU A 41 4.69 12.33 -3.16
CA LEU A 41 4.76 13.78 -2.87
C LEU A 41 4.73 14.65 -4.13
N GLY A 42 4.50 14.05 -5.31
CA GLY A 42 4.32 14.79 -6.55
C GLY A 42 3.11 15.74 -6.45
N PRO A 43 3.24 17.03 -6.79
CA PRO A 43 2.21 18.03 -6.50
C PRO A 43 0.89 17.79 -7.25
N PHE A 44 0.96 17.40 -8.52
CA PHE A 44 -0.24 17.05 -9.29
C PHE A 44 -0.91 15.79 -8.76
N LEU A 45 -0.12 14.83 -8.29
CA LEU A 45 -0.66 13.61 -7.68
C LEU A 45 -1.37 13.96 -6.37
N LEU A 46 -0.73 14.68 -5.46
CA LEU A 46 -1.32 15.13 -4.20
C LEU A 46 -2.66 15.86 -4.43
N LEU A 47 -2.70 16.76 -5.41
CA LEU A 47 -3.91 17.48 -5.79
C LEU A 47 -4.99 16.53 -6.35
N SER A 48 -4.64 15.67 -7.30
CA SER A 48 -5.58 14.78 -7.98
C SER A 48 -6.14 13.70 -7.06
N THR A 49 -5.29 13.08 -6.23
CA THR A 49 -5.69 12.11 -5.20
C THR A 49 -6.55 12.82 -4.16
N GLY A 50 -6.15 14.01 -3.67
CA GLY A 50 -6.96 14.79 -2.74
C GLY A 50 -8.36 15.10 -3.26
N LEU A 51 -8.50 15.49 -4.54
CA LEU A 51 -9.80 15.72 -5.18
C LEU A 51 -10.62 14.42 -5.31
N ARG A 52 -9.99 13.31 -5.71
CA ARG A 52 -10.66 12.00 -5.80
C ARG A 52 -11.12 11.50 -4.44
N THR A 53 -10.29 11.64 -3.41
CA THR A 53 -10.67 11.30 -2.03
C THR A 53 -11.85 12.16 -1.56
N LEU A 54 -11.84 13.46 -1.84
CA LEU A 54 -12.97 14.34 -1.50
C LEU A 54 -14.25 13.90 -2.22
N LEU A 55 -14.18 13.62 -3.52
CA LEU A 55 -15.34 13.11 -4.29
C LEU A 55 -15.81 11.76 -3.77
N ALA A 56 -14.90 10.85 -3.44
CA ALA A 56 -15.24 9.54 -2.88
C ALA A 56 -15.90 9.67 -1.51
N ILE A 57 -15.48 10.60 -0.66
CA ILE A 57 -16.14 10.89 0.63
C ILE A 57 -17.54 11.47 0.39
N LEU A 58 -17.66 12.45 -0.51
CA LEU A 58 -18.94 13.14 -0.77
C LEU A 58 -19.98 12.24 -1.44
N PHE A 59 -19.57 11.39 -2.38
CA PHE A 59 -20.48 10.54 -3.16
C PHE A 59 -20.52 9.08 -2.71
N GLY A 60 -19.48 8.57 -2.03
CA GLY A 60 -19.40 7.20 -1.55
C GLY A 60 -20.50 6.88 -0.54
N ALA A 61 -20.93 7.87 0.26
CA ALA A 61 -22.07 7.74 1.16
C ALA A 61 -23.43 7.58 0.45
N TYR A 62 -23.54 7.96 -0.84
CA TYR A 62 -24.80 7.91 -1.59
C TYR A 62 -24.86 6.77 -2.62
N LEU A 63 -23.72 6.15 -2.95
CA LEU A 63 -23.57 5.14 -3.99
C LEU A 63 -22.75 3.94 -3.49
N ASP A 64 -23.01 3.47 -2.28
CA ASP A 64 -22.39 2.26 -1.75
C ASP A 64 -22.87 1.05 -2.54
N LYS A 65 -21.95 0.40 -3.27
CA LYS A 65 -22.27 -0.76 -4.10
C LYS A 65 -22.45 -2.03 -3.31
N ARG A 66 -22.07 -2.10 -2.04
CA ARG A 66 -22.31 -3.29 -1.21
C ARG A 66 -23.80 -3.59 -1.08
N GLU A 67 -24.63 -2.54 -1.02
CA GLU A 67 -26.10 -2.64 -1.08
C GLU A 67 -26.61 -3.34 -2.35
N LEU A 68 -25.94 -3.11 -3.48
CA LEU A 68 -26.30 -3.72 -4.77
C LEU A 68 -25.76 -5.16 -4.92
N GLN A 69 -24.76 -5.56 -4.11
CA GLN A 69 -24.15 -6.88 -4.20
C GLN A 69 -25.04 -8.01 -3.66
N ASN A 70 -26.16 -7.69 -2.98
CA ASN A 70 -27.12 -8.71 -2.56
C ASN A 70 -27.71 -9.51 -3.74
N ALA A 71 -27.72 -8.92 -4.94
CA ALA A 71 -28.15 -9.59 -6.17
C ALA A 71 -27.12 -10.60 -6.73
N LEU A 72 -25.87 -10.57 -6.26
CA LEU A 72 -24.82 -11.51 -6.67
C LEU A 72 -24.91 -12.80 -5.84
N PRO A 73 -24.39 -13.94 -6.34
CA PRO A 73 -24.36 -15.18 -5.58
C PRO A 73 -23.78 -14.98 -4.18
N GLY A 74 -24.41 -15.61 -3.19
CA GLY A 74 -24.14 -15.44 -1.77
C GLY A 74 -23.89 -16.78 -1.07
N ASP A 75 -23.31 -17.73 -1.77
CA ASP A 75 -22.96 -19.03 -1.22
C ASP A 75 -21.63 -18.97 -0.47
N VAL A 76 -21.49 -19.87 0.51
CA VAL A 76 -20.19 -20.16 1.15
C VAL A 76 -19.32 -20.86 0.12
N LEU A 77 -18.07 -20.42 0.00
CA LEU A 77 -17.09 -21.00 -0.91
C LEU A 77 -16.35 -22.13 -0.18
N GLU A 78 -15.83 -23.09 -0.94
CA GLU A 78 -15.16 -24.26 -0.36
C GLU A 78 -13.74 -24.41 -0.96
N GLU A 79 -12.77 -24.65 -0.09
CA GLU A 79 -11.40 -25.03 -0.45
C GLU A 79 -11.04 -26.32 0.29
N PRO A 80 -11.27 -27.50 -0.31
CA PRO A 80 -11.08 -28.78 0.37
C PRO A 80 -9.62 -29.15 0.63
N GLY A 81 -8.67 -28.38 0.08
CA GLY A 81 -7.24 -28.68 0.18
C GLY A 81 -6.85 -29.97 -0.53
N THR A 82 -5.73 -30.57 -0.12
CA THR A 82 -5.24 -31.87 -0.57
C THR A 82 -5.00 -32.75 0.65
N ASP A 83 -5.57 -33.95 0.68
CA ASP A 83 -5.42 -34.91 1.77
C ASP A 83 -5.78 -34.35 3.17
N GLY A 84 -6.75 -33.43 3.22
CA GLY A 84 -7.18 -32.76 4.46
C GLY A 84 -6.26 -31.63 4.92
N GLU A 85 -5.25 -31.28 4.13
CA GLU A 85 -4.34 -30.17 4.38
C GLU A 85 -4.51 -29.03 3.36
N LEU A 86 -4.17 -27.81 3.76
CA LEU A 86 -4.22 -26.66 2.85
C LEU A 86 -3.01 -25.74 3.03
N TRP A 87 -2.36 -25.40 1.91
CA TRP A 87 -1.41 -24.31 1.83
C TRP A 87 -2.09 -23.05 1.29
N LEU A 88 -2.00 -21.95 2.04
CA LEU A 88 -2.62 -20.67 1.74
C LEU A 88 -1.54 -19.58 1.75
N ASP A 89 -1.44 -18.79 0.70
CA ASP A 89 -0.62 -17.58 0.66
C ASP A 89 -1.48 -16.35 0.93
N TYR A 90 -0.96 -15.39 1.69
CA TYR A 90 -1.57 -14.09 1.97
C TYR A 90 -0.62 -12.95 1.62
N VAL A 91 -1.12 -11.96 0.88
CA VAL A 91 -0.38 -10.77 0.46
C VAL A 91 -1.29 -9.56 0.45
N ALA A 92 -0.81 -8.37 0.80
CA ALA A 92 -1.59 -7.13 0.72
C ALA A 92 -0.73 -5.95 0.28
N ASP A 93 -1.38 -4.85 -0.14
CA ASP A 93 -0.76 -3.59 -0.55
C ASP A 93 0.15 -3.74 -1.77
N LEU A 94 -0.49 -4.01 -2.91
CA LEU A 94 0.13 -4.30 -4.19
C LEU A 94 0.03 -3.11 -5.15
N GLY A 95 0.82 -3.12 -6.22
CA GLY A 95 0.56 -2.24 -7.36
C GLY A 95 1.03 -0.79 -7.23
N ASP A 96 1.90 -0.47 -6.27
CA ASP A 96 2.59 0.83 -6.19
C ASP A 96 3.71 0.94 -7.23
N GLY A 97 4.53 -0.09 -7.37
CA GLY A 97 5.56 -0.21 -8.40
C GLY A 97 5.66 -1.63 -8.95
N PHE A 98 6.00 -1.73 -10.24
CA PHE A 98 6.13 -2.98 -10.98
C PHE A 98 7.16 -3.92 -10.34
N ASP A 99 8.38 -3.44 -10.08
CA ASP A 99 9.48 -4.27 -9.59
C ASP A 99 9.16 -4.93 -8.24
N ALA A 100 8.59 -4.16 -7.31
CA ALA A 100 8.16 -4.67 -6.01
C ALA A 100 7.02 -5.68 -6.13
N THR A 101 5.96 -5.31 -6.86
CA THR A 101 4.77 -6.16 -7.03
C THR A 101 5.10 -7.44 -7.77
N TYR A 102 5.89 -7.35 -8.85
CA TYR A 102 6.28 -8.49 -9.67
C TYR A 102 7.28 -9.40 -8.94
N SER A 103 8.17 -8.86 -8.10
CA SER A 103 9.04 -9.71 -7.25
C SER A 103 8.24 -10.59 -6.29
N VAL A 104 7.21 -10.04 -5.65
CA VAL A 104 6.34 -10.81 -4.75
C VAL A 104 5.47 -11.79 -5.54
N ALA A 105 4.86 -11.35 -6.65
CA ALA A 105 4.08 -12.22 -7.53
C ALA A 105 4.90 -13.40 -8.08
N TYR A 106 6.15 -13.14 -8.50
CA TYR A 106 7.09 -14.16 -8.97
C TYR A 106 7.33 -15.23 -7.91
N LEU A 107 7.59 -14.82 -6.66
CA LEU A 107 7.82 -15.74 -5.53
C LEU A 107 6.56 -16.55 -5.19
N LEU A 108 5.39 -15.91 -5.17
CA LEU A 108 4.09 -16.58 -4.98
C LEU A 108 3.76 -17.56 -6.11
N GLY A 109 4.23 -17.30 -7.34
CA GLY A 109 4.03 -18.17 -8.49
C GLY A 109 4.92 -19.41 -8.49
N ARG A 110 6.03 -19.44 -7.72
CA ARG A 110 6.97 -20.57 -7.71
C ARG A 110 6.30 -21.83 -7.15
N PRO A 111 6.51 -23.01 -7.77
CA PRO A 111 5.97 -24.28 -7.27
C PRO A 111 6.40 -24.61 -5.84
N GLU A 112 7.62 -24.21 -5.49
CA GLU A 112 8.18 -24.31 -4.15
C GLU A 112 9.15 -23.16 -3.90
N LEU A 113 9.37 -22.85 -2.62
CA LEU A 113 10.38 -21.92 -2.14
C LEU A 113 11.28 -22.62 -1.14
N GLU A 114 12.59 -22.44 -1.29
CA GLU A 114 13.56 -22.81 -0.27
C GLU A 114 13.82 -21.60 0.64
N ILE A 115 13.46 -21.72 1.91
CA ILE A 115 13.54 -20.64 2.90
C ILE A 115 14.20 -21.19 4.16
N ASP A 116 15.39 -20.66 4.50
CA ASP A 116 16.14 -21.06 5.70
C ASP A 116 16.28 -22.60 5.85
N GLY A 117 16.55 -23.30 4.74
CA GLY A 117 16.72 -24.76 4.68
C GLY A 117 15.41 -25.56 4.65
N ARG A 118 14.25 -24.90 4.57
CA ARG A 118 12.93 -25.54 4.45
C ARG A 118 12.41 -25.40 3.03
N ARG A 119 11.85 -26.47 2.47
CA ARG A 119 11.13 -26.43 1.20
C ARG A 119 9.64 -26.26 1.49
N LEU A 120 9.08 -25.12 1.10
CA LEU A 120 7.66 -24.80 1.28
C LEU A 120 6.96 -24.82 -0.08
N PRO A 121 5.92 -25.65 -0.28
CA PRO A 121 5.17 -25.67 -1.53
C PRO A 121 4.40 -24.37 -1.73
N ARG A 122 4.03 -24.09 -2.98
CA ARG A 122 3.14 -22.97 -3.32
C ARG A 122 1.79 -23.09 -2.61
N GLY A 123 1.19 -21.96 -2.24
CA GLY A 123 -0.20 -21.94 -1.81
C GLY A 123 -1.14 -22.51 -2.89
N GLN A 124 -2.06 -23.38 -2.48
CA GLN A 124 -3.19 -23.81 -3.28
C GLN A 124 -4.26 -22.70 -3.36
N MET A 125 -4.22 -21.78 -2.40
CA MET A 125 -5.08 -20.61 -2.33
C MET A 125 -4.21 -19.36 -2.11
N LEU A 126 -4.53 -18.27 -2.80
CA LEU A 126 -3.94 -16.94 -2.61
C LEU A 126 -5.03 -15.96 -2.15
N LEU A 127 -4.80 -15.30 -1.02
CA LEU A 127 -5.65 -14.23 -0.51
C LEU A 127 -4.94 -12.88 -0.61
N MET A 128 -5.47 -11.98 -1.44
CA MET A 128 -5.07 -10.58 -1.50
C MET A 128 -5.84 -9.79 -0.44
N GLY A 129 -5.16 -9.23 0.55
CA GLY A 129 -5.77 -8.80 1.81
C GLY A 129 -6.05 -7.30 1.97
N GLY A 130 -6.12 -6.55 0.87
CA GLY A 130 -6.28 -5.09 0.87
C GLY A 130 -5.39 -4.42 -0.17
N ASP A 131 -5.84 -3.30 -0.71
CA ASP A 131 -5.15 -2.41 -1.66
C ASP A 131 -4.42 -3.15 -2.79
N GLN A 132 -5.14 -3.53 -3.84
CA GLN A 132 -4.53 -4.20 -4.99
C GLN A 132 -3.95 -3.23 -6.02
N VAL A 133 -4.16 -1.92 -5.87
CA VAL A 133 -3.74 -0.92 -6.85
C VAL A 133 -3.46 0.43 -6.20
N TYR A 134 -2.43 1.13 -6.68
CA TYR A 134 -2.10 2.50 -6.30
C TYR A 134 -1.92 3.41 -7.53
N PRO A 135 -2.10 4.73 -7.40
CA PRO A 135 -2.59 5.44 -6.22
C PRO A 135 -4.12 5.38 -6.07
N THR A 136 -4.84 5.04 -7.14
CA THR A 136 -6.30 4.95 -7.15
C THR A 136 -6.75 3.91 -8.16
N ALA A 137 -7.83 3.20 -7.85
CA ALA A 137 -8.45 2.25 -8.77
C ALA A 137 -8.86 2.84 -10.14
N SER A 138 -8.62 2.06 -11.18
CA SER A 138 -9.24 2.16 -12.50
C SER A 138 -8.98 0.85 -13.26
N GLY A 139 -9.76 0.56 -14.30
CA GLY A 139 -9.55 -0.65 -15.11
C GLY A 139 -8.13 -0.75 -15.68
N SER A 140 -7.58 0.35 -16.19
CA SER A 140 -6.20 0.39 -16.70
C SER A 140 -5.15 0.30 -15.60
N ALA A 141 -5.40 0.91 -14.44
CA ALA A 141 -4.48 0.81 -13.31
C ALA A 141 -4.39 -0.62 -12.78
N TYR A 142 -5.52 -1.34 -12.67
CA TYR A 142 -5.51 -2.75 -12.30
C TYR A 142 -4.76 -3.62 -13.31
N GLU A 143 -4.97 -3.39 -14.61
CA GLU A 143 -4.27 -4.12 -15.67
C GLU A 143 -2.75 -3.92 -15.56
N ASP A 144 -2.30 -2.68 -15.47
CA ASP A 144 -0.89 -2.30 -15.49
C ASP A 144 -0.14 -2.63 -14.18
N ARG A 145 -0.84 -2.61 -13.03
CA ARG A 145 -0.20 -2.62 -11.71
C ARG A 145 -0.45 -3.89 -10.90
N CYS A 146 -1.49 -4.66 -11.21
CA CYS A 146 -1.85 -5.87 -10.47
C CYS A 146 -2.02 -7.07 -11.39
N LYS A 147 -3.06 -7.06 -12.23
CA LYS A 147 -3.45 -8.20 -13.06
C LYS A 147 -2.34 -8.60 -14.03
N GLY A 148 -1.79 -7.66 -14.78
CA GLY A 148 -0.69 -7.90 -15.74
C GLY A 148 0.55 -8.48 -15.06
N PRO A 149 1.10 -7.83 -14.01
CA PRO A 149 2.22 -8.37 -13.25
C PRO A 149 1.97 -9.78 -12.69
N TYR A 150 0.80 -10.03 -12.09
CA TYR A 150 0.47 -11.36 -11.58
C TYR A 150 0.36 -12.38 -12.73
N GLN A 151 -0.40 -12.06 -13.77
CA GLN A 151 -0.51 -12.92 -14.96
C GLN A 151 0.87 -13.24 -15.56
N ALA A 152 1.79 -12.28 -15.61
CA ALA A 152 3.15 -12.51 -16.10
C ALA A 152 3.99 -13.38 -15.14
N ALA A 153 3.66 -13.44 -13.84
CA ALA A 153 4.39 -14.21 -12.84
C ALA A 153 3.95 -15.68 -12.79
N LEU A 154 2.66 -15.93 -13.03
CA LEU A 154 2.10 -17.27 -13.23
C LEU A 154 1.14 -17.23 -14.43
N PRO A 155 1.62 -17.38 -15.66
CA PRO A 155 0.77 -17.26 -16.86
C PRO A 155 -0.24 -18.40 -17.01
N GLY A 156 0.13 -19.58 -16.52
CA GLY A 156 -0.70 -20.77 -16.50
C GLY A 156 -0.39 -21.63 -15.28
N SER A 157 -1.26 -22.59 -15.00
CA SER A 157 -1.03 -23.62 -14.00
C SER A 157 -1.76 -24.87 -14.46
N ALA A 158 -1.18 -26.04 -14.18
CA ALA A 158 -1.87 -27.31 -14.27
C ALA A 158 -3.06 -27.35 -13.31
N GLU A 159 -4.03 -28.22 -13.62
CA GLU A 159 -5.15 -28.51 -12.73
C GLU A 159 -4.71 -29.40 -11.56
N PRO A 160 -5.27 -29.21 -10.35
CA PRO A 160 -6.18 -28.13 -9.98
C PRO A 160 -5.46 -26.77 -9.91
N ARG A 161 -6.03 -25.75 -10.57
CA ARG A 161 -5.47 -24.40 -10.54
C ARG A 161 -5.56 -23.79 -9.13
N PRO A 162 -4.54 -23.04 -8.67
CA PRO A 162 -4.61 -22.35 -7.39
C PRO A 162 -5.72 -21.29 -7.42
N SER A 163 -6.48 -21.20 -6.33
CA SER A 163 -7.54 -20.20 -6.20
C SER A 163 -6.99 -18.83 -5.84
N LEU A 164 -7.68 -17.77 -6.24
CA LEU A 164 -7.40 -16.40 -5.83
C LEU A 164 -8.65 -15.72 -5.29
N TYR A 165 -8.46 -15.07 -4.16
CA TYR A 165 -9.43 -14.24 -3.47
C TYR A 165 -8.81 -12.88 -3.18
N ALA A 166 -9.63 -11.86 -3.06
CA ALA A 166 -9.22 -10.49 -2.80
C ALA A 166 -10.23 -9.78 -1.89
N VAL A 167 -9.70 -9.03 -0.93
CA VAL A 167 -10.41 -8.10 -0.07
C VAL A 167 -10.04 -6.68 -0.52
N PRO A 168 -11.02 -5.81 -0.81
CA PRO A 168 -10.71 -4.46 -1.23
C PRO A 168 -10.23 -3.62 -0.04
N GLY A 169 -9.17 -2.83 -0.26
CA GLY A 169 -8.74 -1.76 0.63
C GLY A 169 -9.25 -0.39 0.20
N ASN A 170 -8.82 0.67 0.90
CA ASN A 170 -9.29 2.02 0.63
C ASN A 170 -8.88 2.55 -0.76
N HIS A 171 -7.77 2.07 -1.33
CA HIS A 171 -7.33 2.47 -2.66
C HIS A 171 -8.13 1.82 -3.80
N ASP A 172 -8.72 0.65 -3.53
CA ASP A 172 -9.64 -0.05 -4.44
C ASP A 172 -10.99 0.65 -4.53
N TRP A 173 -11.37 1.41 -3.50
CA TRP A 173 -12.65 2.11 -3.39
C TRP A 173 -12.71 3.47 -4.08
N TYR A 174 -11.59 4.04 -4.53
CA TYR A 174 -11.58 5.39 -5.13
C TYR A 174 -12.34 5.51 -6.47
N ASP A 175 -12.67 4.40 -7.14
CA ASP A 175 -13.57 4.38 -8.31
C ASP A 175 -14.99 3.88 -8.00
N GLY A 176 -15.34 3.85 -6.71
CA GLY A 176 -16.57 3.26 -6.20
C GLY A 176 -16.59 1.73 -6.33
N LEU A 177 -15.44 1.07 -6.17
CA LEU A 177 -15.29 -0.40 -6.24
C LEU A 177 -15.62 -1.01 -7.63
N THR A 178 -15.65 -0.18 -8.68
CA THR A 178 -16.08 -0.63 -10.02
C THR A 178 -15.09 -1.62 -10.61
N ALA A 179 -13.81 -1.23 -10.69
CA ALA A 179 -12.79 -2.04 -11.32
C ALA A 179 -12.48 -3.31 -10.51
N PHE A 180 -12.55 -3.22 -9.18
CA PHE A 180 -12.40 -4.36 -8.27
C PHE A 180 -13.43 -5.46 -8.56
N LEU A 181 -14.74 -5.13 -8.51
CA LEU A 181 -15.80 -6.11 -8.78
C LEU A 181 -15.67 -6.67 -10.20
N ARG A 182 -15.37 -5.80 -11.17
CA ARG A 182 -15.09 -6.23 -12.52
C ARG A 182 -13.88 -7.12 -12.63
N LEU A 183 -12.93 -7.19 -11.71
CA LEU A 183 -11.76 -8.05 -11.86
C LEU A 183 -11.95 -9.36 -11.09
N PHE A 184 -12.36 -9.27 -9.83
CA PHE A 184 -12.34 -10.40 -8.91
C PHE A 184 -13.69 -11.12 -8.77
N THR A 185 -14.81 -10.48 -9.12
CA THR A 185 -16.15 -11.07 -8.99
C THR A 185 -16.78 -11.52 -10.31
N ARG A 186 -15.96 -11.79 -11.34
CA ARG A 186 -16.45 -12.26 -12.65
C ARG A 186 -16.77 -13.75 -12.62
N HIS A 187 -17.89 -14.12 -13.24
CA HIS A 187 -18.23 -15.52 -13.52
C HIS A 187 -17.69 -16.04 -14.87
N ARG A 188 -17.47 -15.14 -15.84
CA ARG A 188 -16.90 -15.47 -17.16
C ARG A 188 -15.40 -15.14 -17.13
N ASP A 189 -14.56 -16.08 -17.55
CA ASP A 189 -13.09 -15.96 -17.59
C ASP A 189 -12.50 -15.59 -16.21
N ALA A 190 -12.90 -16.33 -15.19
CA ALA A 190 -12.56 -16.14 -13.79
C ALA A 190 -11.11 -16.56 -13.46
N SER A 191 -10.13 -15.94 -14.12
CA SER A 191 -8.71 -16.21 -13.86
C SER A 191 -7.81 -14.99 -14.07
N ILE A 192 -6.76 -14.92 -13.28
CA ILE A 192 -5.61 -14.04 -13.48
C ILE A 192 -4.43 -14.94 -13.74
N GLY A 193 -4.04 -15.09 -15.01
CA GLY A 193 -3.04 -16.08 -15.43
C GLY A 193 -3.42 -17.51 -15.00
N GLY A 194 -2.56 -18.14 -14.19
CA GLY A 194 -2.75 -19.47 -13.63
C GLY A 194 -3.66 -19.52 -12.40
N TRP A 195 -4.00 -18.38 -11.78
CA TRP A 195 -4.90 -18.34 -10.63
C TRP A 195 -6.36 -18.28 -11.05
N LYS A 196 -7.22 -19.04 -10.38
CA LYS A 196 -8.67 -19.04 -10.59
C LYS A 196 -9.39 -18.17 -9.55
N THR A 197 -10.07 -17.12 -9.98
CA THR A 197 -10.88 -16.28 -9.08
C THR A 197 -12.20 -16.96 -8.76
N LYS A 198 -12.58 -17.06 -7.49
CA LYS A 198 -13.80 -17.79 -7.06
C LYS A 198 -14.87 -16.92 -6.41
N GLN A 199 -14.52 -15.76 -5.86
CA GLN A 199 -15.48 -14.91 -5.15
C GLN A 199 -16.51 -14.29 -6.09
N SER A 200 -17.70 -14.02 -5.56
CA SER A 200 -18.79 -13.34 -6.29
C SER A 200 -19.13 -11.97 -5.71
N ARG A 201 -18.56 -11.63 -4.55
CA ARG A 201 -18.78 -10.39 -3.81
C ARG A 201 -17.43 -9.87 -3.31
N SER A 202 -17.43 -8.62 -2.86
CA SER A 202 -16.29 -7.94 -2.21
C SER A 202 -15.93 -8.52 -0.83
N TYR A 203 -16.90 -9.16 -0.19
CA TYR A 203 -16.79 -9.89 1.06
C TYR A 203 -17.23 -11.35 0.83
N PHE A 204 -16.67 -12.29 1.57
CA PHE A 204 -16.96 -13.72 1.39
C PHE A 204 -16.55 -14.56 2.60
N ALA A 205 -17.13 -15.76 2.70
CA ALA A 205 -16.73 -16.80 3.63
C ALA A 205 -16.26 -18.04 2.85
N VAL A 206 -15.19 -18.68 3.32
CA VAL A 206 -14.63 -19.90 2.75
C VAL A 206 -14.51 -20.96 3.83
N GLU A 207 -15.07 -22.13 3.60
CA GLU A 207 -14.84 -23.32 4.39
C GLU A 207 -13.50 -23.94 4.00
N LEU A 208 -12.63 -24.16 4.98
CA LEU A 208 -11.29 -24.71 4.83
C LEU A 208 -11.20 -26.06 5.55
N PRO A 209 -10.15 -26.88 5.30
CA PRO A 209 -10.02 -28.18 5.93
C PRO A 209 -9.80 -28.09 7.44
N ALA A 210 -10.06 -29.19 8.14
CA ALA A 210 -9.79 -29.35 9.57
C ALA A 210 -10.47 -28.28 10.45
N ASN A 211 -11.76 -28.02 10.20
CA ASN A 211 -12.62 -27.10 10.97
C ASN A 211 -12.07 -25.66 10.98
N TRP A 212 -11.45 -25.25 9.88
CA TRP A 212 -11.01 -23.87 9.68
C TRP A 212 -11.95 -23.16 8.72
N TRP A 213 -12.12 -21.87 8.96
CA TRP A 213 -12.92 -20.99 8.12
C TRP A 213 -12.17 -19.70 7.86
N LEU A 214 -12.31 -19.15 6.67
CA LEU A 214 -11.90 -17.80 6.35
C LEU A 214 -13.14 -16.91 6.21
N PHE A 215 -13.19 -15.82 6.96
CA PHE A 215 -14.16 -14.76 6.79
C PHE A 215 -13.42 -13.50 6.34
N ALA A 216 -13.85 -12.90 5.24
CA ALA A 216 -13.17 -11.77 4.62
C ALA A 216 -14.14 -10.59 4.46
N ILE A 217 -13.91 -9.51 5.23
CA ILE A 217 -14.85 -8.38 5.35
C ILE A 217 -14.42 -7.19 4.50
N ASP A 218 -15.39 -6.46 3.93
CA ASP A 218 -15.17 -5.20 3.23
C ASP A 218 -15.61 -4.03 4.12
N GLU A 219 -14.63 -3.34 4.71
CA GLU A 219 -14.84 -2.19 5.60
C GLU A 219 -14.77 -0.82 4.89
N GLN A 220 -14.56 -0.76 3.57
CA GLN A 220 -14.45 0.49 2.80
C GLN A 220 -13.45 1.51 3.40
N PHE A 221 -13.96 2.52 4.14
CA PHE A 221 -13.18 3.57 4.83
C PHE A 221 -13.39 3.52 6.35
N GLY A 222 -13.59 2.33 6.92
CA GLY A 222 -13.98 2.15 8.32
C GLY A 222 -15.46 2.47 8.58
N ALA A 223 -16.29 2.34 7.54
CA ALA A 223 -17.74 2.44 7.69
C ALA A 223 -18.28 1.20 8.44
N TYR A 224 -19.44 1.35 9.08
CA TYR A 224 -20.15 0.18 9.64
C TYR A 224 -20.43 -0.85 8.53
N LEU A 225 -20.43 -2.13 8.90
CA LEU A 225 -20.85 -3.21 8.02
C LEU A 225 -22.32 -2.99 7.62
N ASP A 226 -22.59 -3.05 6.33
CA ASP A 226 -23.91 -2.90 5.74
C ASP A 226 -24.80 -4.13 6.00
N ASP A 227 -26.12 -3.92 6.01
CA ASP A 227 -27.10 -4.97 6.32
C ASP A 227 -26.98 -6.18 5.37
N PRO A 228 -26.76 -6.03 4.05
CA PRO A 228 -26.54 -7.18 3.16
C PRO A 228 -25.30 -8.01 3.48
N GLN A 229 -24.21 -7.35 3.85
CA GLN A 229 -22.97 -8.04 4.24
C GLN A 229 -23.15 -8.79 5.57
N LEU A 230 -23.79 -8.17 6.57
CA LEU A 230 -24.13 -8.84 7.82
C LEU A 230 -25.04 -10.04 7.57
N SER A 231 -26.10 -9.89 6.78
CA SER A 231 -27.02 -10.97 6.43
C SER A 231 -26.32 -12.15 5.75
N TYR A 232 -25.36 -11.88 4.86
CA TYR A 232 -24.55 -12.91 4.22
C TYR A 232 -23.73 -13.69 5.26
N PHE A 233 -23.06 -12.99 6.17
CA PHE A 233 -22.22 -13.64 7.17
C PHE A 233 -22.99 -14.34 8.26
N GLU A 234 -24.15 -13.82 8.68
CA GLU A 234 -25.07 -14.52 9.59
C GLU A 234 -25.52 -15.85 8.98
N LYS A 235 -25.87 -15.85 7.69
CA LYS A 235 -26.19 -17.08 6.95
C LYS A 235 -25.00 -18.03 6.88
N ALA A 236 -23.81 -17.55 6.56
CA ALA A 236 -22.59 -18.38 6.56
C ALA A 236 -22.30 -18.96 7.96
N ALA A 237 -22.45 -18.15 9.01
CA ALA A 237 -22.21 -18.51 10.40
C ALA A 237 -23.16 -19.60 10.92
N THR A 238 -24.32 -19.82 10.29
CA THR A 238 -25.18 -20.98 10.64
C THR A 238 -24.52 -22.34 10.41
N ARG A 239 -23.45 -22.40 9.60
CA ARG A 239 -22.68 -23.62 9.37
C ARG A 239 -21.53 -23.79 10.37
N LEU A 240 -21.24 -22.77 11.18
CA LEU A 240 -20.20 -22.84 12.20
C LEU A 240 -20.68 -23.59 13.44
N GLY A 241 -19.77 -24.36 14.03
CA GLY A 241 -19.92 -25.01 15.32
C GLY A 241 -18.84 -24.59 16.33
N PRO A 242 -18.93 -25.10 17.57
CA PRO A 242 -18.02 -24.75 18.66
C PRO A 242 -16.57 -25.20 18.45
N ASP A 243 -16.36 -26.20 17.59
CA ASP A 243 -15.03 -26.73 17.27
C ASP A 243 -14.35 -25.97 16.13
N ASP A 244 -15.06 -25.05 15.46
CA ASP A 244 -14.52 -24.30 14.34
C ASP A 244 -13.59 -23.16 14.77
N ARG A 245 -12.59 -22.92 13.93
CA ARG A 245 -11.58 -21.87 14.06
C ARG A 245 -11.66 -20.94 12.86
N VAL A 246 -11.66 -19.65 13.13
CA VAL A 246 -11.84 -18.62 12.10
C VAL A 246 -10.55 -17.82 11.91
N ILE A 247 -10.12 -17.71 10.65
CA ILE A 247 -9.24 -16.67 10.13
C ILE A 247 -10.12 -15.51 9.68
N LEU A 248 -9.91 -14.32 10.24
CA LEU A 248 -10.61 -13.11 9.82
C LEU A 248 -9.66 -12.24 8.99
N ALA A 249 -10.00 -11.99 7.73
CA ALA A 249 -9.27 -11.08 6.87
C ALA A 249 -9.97 -9.73 6.81
N VAL A 250 -9.25 -8.68 7.19
CA VAL A 250 -9.75 -7.30 7.25
C VAL A 250 -8.81 -6.39 6.46
N PRO A 251 -9.30 -5.33 5.80
CA PRO A 251 -8.46 -4.52 4.90
C PRO A 251 -7.43 -3.65 5.61
N ALA A 252 -7.68 -3.30 6.87
CA ALA A 252 -6.75 -2.50 7.68
C ALA A 252 -6.53 -3.05 9.09
N PRO A 253 -5.33 -2.88 9.70
CA PRO A 253 -4.99 -3.39 11.02
C PRO A 253 -5.57 -2.46 12.08
N THR A 254 -6.90 -2.49 12.19
CA THR A 254 -7.69 -1.63 13.07
C THR A 254 -7.26 -1.73 14.52
N TRP A 255 -6.71 -2.87 14.95
CA TRP A 255 -6.12 -3.06 16.28
C TRP A 255 -4.92 -2.14 16.58
N VAL A 256 -4.10 -1.80 15.57
CA VAL A 256 -3.01 -0.82 15.72
C VAL A 256 -3.55 0.60 15.64
N LYS A 257 -4.47 0.87 14.70
CA LYS A 257 -5.10 2.19 14.53
C LYS A 257 -5.88 2.61 15.79
N ALA A 258 -6.48 1.64 16.48
CA ALA A 258 -7.27 1.83 17.68
C ALA A 258 -6.50 2.39 18.88
N VAL A 259 -5.17 2.37 18.86
CA VAL A 259 -4.33 3.04 19.87
C VAL A 259 -4.49 4.56 19.81
N GLU A 260 -4.69 5.13 18.63
CA GLU A 260 -4.90 6.58 18.44
C GLU A 260 -6.38 6.92 18.25
N GLU A 261 -7.15 6.02 17.62
CA GLU A 261 -8.56 6.20 17.28
C GLU A 261 -9.38 5.02 17.82
N PRO A 262 -9.79 5.01 19.10
CA PRO A 262 -10.39 3.85 19.76
C PRO A 262 -11.56 3.19 19.02
N GLN A 263 -12.31 3.96 18.23
CA GLN A 263 -13.46 3.49 17.45
C GLN A 263 -13.07 2.67 16.21
N ALA A 264 -11.81 2.72 15.78
CA ALA A 264 -11.36 2.04 14.57
C ALA A 264 -11.57 0.52 14.61
N TYR A 265 -11.58 -0.09 15.79
CA TYR A 265 -11.78 -1.53 15.97
C TYR A 265 -13.26 -1.93 16.17
N ASP A 266 -14.18 -0.97 16.26
CA ASP A 266 -15.57 -1.23 16.65
C ASP A 266 -16.30 -2.15 15.65
N ALA A 267 -16.03 -2.03 14.34
CA ALA A 267 -16.62 -2.89 13.30
C ALA A 267 -16.15 -4.35 13.44
N VAL A 268 -14.85 -4.56 13.60
CA VAL A 268 -14.25 -5.88 13.82
C VAL A 268 -14.77 -6.50 15.13
N ASP A 269 -14.80 -5.76 16.24
CA ASP A 269 -15.35 -6.24 17.51
C ASP A 269 -16.83 -6.60 17.38
N TYR A 270 -17.62 -5.74 16.72
CA TYR A 270 -19.03 -5.99 16.48
C TYR A 270 -19.24 -7.29 15.71
N PHE A 271 -18.47 -7.50 14.63
CA PHE A 271 -18.52 -8.71 13.81
C PHE A 271 -18.21 -9.96 14.63
N ILE A 272 -17.09 -9.96 15.37
CA ILE A 272 -16.68 -11.08 16.22
C ILE A 272 -17.76 -11.37 17.27
N ARG A 273 -18.26 -10.35 17.96
CA ARG A 273 -19.20 -10.50 19.08
C ARG A 273 -20.58 -10.92 18.64
N THR A 274 -21.02 -10.49 17.46
CA THR A 274 -22.43 -10.60 17.03
C THR A 274 -22.63 -11.73 16.01
N VAL A 275 -21.64 -12.01 15.17
CA VAL A 275 -21.74 -13.04 14.12
C VAL A 275 -21.05 -14.34 14.54
N ILE A 276 -19.80 -14.26 15.01
CA ILE A 276 -19.00 -15.47 15.26
C ILE A 276 -19.23 -16.03 16.68
N LYS A 277 -19.11 -15.20 17.71
CA LYS A 277 -19.20 -15.66 19.11
C LYS A 277 -20.47 -16.45 19.44
N PRO A 278 -21.67 -16.11 18.92
CA PRO A 278 -22.89 -16.88 19.20
C PRO A 278 -22.86 -18.33 18.70
N THR A 279 -22.03 -18.66 17.70
CA THR A 279 -21.92 -20.03 17.17
C THR A 279 -21.03 -20.94 18.03
N GLY A 280 -20.28 -20.35 18.97
CA GLY A 280 -19.26 -21.03 19.75
C GLY A 280 -17.89 -21.12 19.07
N ALA A 281 -17.81 -20.81 17.77
CA ALA A 281 -16.55 -20.80 17.03
C ALA A 281 -15.58 -19.74 17.57
N ARG A 282 -14.28 -19.94 17.33
CA ARG A 282 -13.21 -19.08 17.85
C ARG A 282 -12.46 -18.42 16.71
N VAL A 283 -12.39 -17.10 16.71
CA VAL A 283 -11.46 -16.37 15.82
C VAL A 283 -10.07 -16.49 16.40
N ARG A 284 -9.17 -17.18 15.69
CA ARG A 284 -7.82 -17.52 16.15
C ARG A 284 -6.72 -16.72 15.46
N LEU A 285 -7.01 -16.19 14.27
CA LEU A 285 -6.09 -15.37 13.48
C LEU A 285 -6.86 -14.22 12.85
N ILE A 286 -6.35 -13.00 12.96
CA ILE A 286 -6.81 -11.86 12.17
C ILE A 286 -5.64 -11.39 11.29
N VAL A 287 -5.84 -11.31 9.98
CA VAL A 287 -4.84 -10.86 9.00
C VAL A 287 -5.26 -9.56 8.32
N SER A 288 -4.30 -8.67 8.06
CA SER A 288 -4.55 -7.40 7.38
C SER A 288 -3.33 -6.83 6.62
N GLY A 289 -3.58 -5.85 5.76
CA GLY A 289 -2.61 -5.04 5.02
C GLY A 289 -2.53 -3.60 5.53
N ASP A 290 -2.67 -2.61 4.64
CA ASP A 290 -2.73 -1.15 4.82
C ASP A 290 -1.44 -0.50 5.34
N LEU A 291 -0.83 -1.09 6.38
CA LEU A 291 0.48 -0.70 6.84
C LEU A 291 1.51 -1.56 6.14
N HIS A 292 2.35 -0.92 5.31
CA HIS A 292 3.24 -1.57 4.35
C HIS A 292 4.48 -2.22 4.97
N HIS A 293 4.27 -3.13 5.93
CA HIS A 293 5.28 -3.89 6.63
C HIS A 293 4.69 -5.21 7.15
N TYR A 294 5.53 -6.01 7.80
CA TYR A 294 5.10 -7.15 8.59
C TYR A 294 5.14 -6.83 10.09
N ALA A 295 4.09 -7.20 10.82
CA ALA A 295 4.04 -7.16 12.28
C ALA A 295 3.09 -8.23 12.82
N ARG A 296 3.45 -8.83 13.96
CA ARG A 296 2.59 -9.78 14.67
C ARG A 296 2.42 -9.38 16.13
N TYR A 297 1.17 -9.33 16.56
CA TYR A 297 0.81 -9.18 17.96
C TYR A 297 0.18 -10.49 18.44
N SER A 298 0.70 -11.02 19.55
CA SER A 298 0.20 -12.24 20.17
C SER A 298 -0.51 -11.90 21.46
N GLY A 299 -1.63 -12.55 21.70
CA GLY A 299 -2.44 -12.37 22.89
C GLY A 299 -3.08 -13.68 23.35
N PRO A 300 -3.93 -13.63 24.38
CA PRO A 300 -4.41 -14.84 25.05
C PRO A 300 -5.33 -15.71 24.19
N ASP A 301 -6.04 -15.13 23.23
CA ASP A 301 -7.11 -15.80 22.48
C ASP A 301 -6.88 -15.88 20.97
N ARG A 302 -5.99 -15.07 20.38
CA ARG A 302 -5.72 -15.03 18.93
C ARG A 302 -4.40 -14.37 18.58
N GLU A 303 -3.97 -14.56 17.34
CA GLU A 303 -2.88 -13.82 16.71
C GLU A 303 -3.43 -12.69 15.83
N LEU A 304 -2.77 -11.54 15.83
CA LEU A 304 -3.09 -10.39 14.97
C LEU A 304 -1.89 -10.08 14.08
N VAL A 305 -2.04 -10.25 12.76
CA VAL A 305 -0.94 -10.17 11.80
C VAL A 305 -1.21 -9.09 10.76
N THR A 306 -0.31 -8.11 10.70
CA THR A 306 -0.22 -7.16 9.60
C THR A 306 0.84 -7.66 8.62
N CYS A 307 0.49 -7.79 7.34
CA CYS A 307 1.38 -8.22 6.27
C CYS A 307 1.12 -7.45 4.97
N GLY A 308 1.36 -6.14 5.01
CA GLY A 308 1.17 -5.22 3.87
C GLY A 308 2.39 -5.07 2.95
N GLY A 309 3.23 -6.08 2.87
CA GLY A 309 4.51 -6.00 2.17
C GLY A 309 4.47 -6.36 0.69
N GLY A 310 3.31 -6.34 0.03
CA GLY A 310 3.10 -6.98 -1.27
C GLY A 310 3.62 -6.25 -2.50
N GLY A 311 3.76 -4.92 -2.44
CA GLY A 311 4.20 -4.12 -3.57
C GLY A 311 4.34 -2.61 -3.29
N ALA A 312 3.66 -2.12 -2.26
CA ALA A 312 3.70 -0.73 -1.82
C ALA A 312 5.04 -0.31 -1.20
N TYR A 313 5.32 0.99 -1.18
CA TYR A 313 6.48 1.53 -0.47
C TYR A 313 6.48 1.10 1.01
N LEU A 314 7.64 0.89 1.62
CA LEU A 314 7.71 0.45 3.02
C LEU A 314 7.11 1.47 4.00
N TYR A 315 6.24 1.03 4.92
CA TYR A 315 5.77 1.82 6.07
C TYR A 315 6.61 1.52 7.32
N PRO A 316 6.89 2.49 8.22
CA PRO A 316 7.79 2.29 9.35
C PRO A 316 7.27 1.30 10.40
N THR A 317 8.18 0.51 10.97
CA THR A 317 7.92 -0.43 12.06
C THR A 317 8.40 0.08 13.43
N HIS A 318 9.26 1.11 13.45
CA HIS A 318 9.92 1.58 14.66
C HIS A 318 9.06 2.49 15.57
N LYS A 319 7.83 2.76 15.14
CA LYS A 319 6.79 3.51 15.87
C LYS A 319 5.57 2.64 16.18
N LEU A 320 5.62 1.35 15.87
CA LEU A 320 4.60 0.40 16.30
C LEU A 320 4.54 0.37 17.84
N PRO A 321 3.34 0.36 18.42
CA PRO A 321 3.17 0.18 19.86
C PRO A 321 3.70 -1.20 20.28
N GLU A 322 4.42 -1.27 21.41
CA GLU A 322 4.94 -2.55 21.91
C GLU A 322 3.83 -3.41 22.53
N ARG A 323 2.76 -2.77 23.01
CA ARG A 323 1.55 -3.40 23.55
C ARG A 323 0.31 -2.67 23.08
N ILE A 324 -0.75 -3.41 22.82
CA ILE A 324 -2.07 -2.88 22.45
C ILE A 324 -3.17 -3.54 23.28
N GLU A 325 -4.32 -2.87 23.36
CA GLU A 325 -5.53 -3.37 24.02
C GLU A 325 -6.65 -3.49 22.99
N VAL A 326 -7.25 -4.68 22.87
CA VAL A 326 -8.23 -4.99 21.83
C VAL A 326 -9.41 -5.78 22.43
N PRO A 327 -10.66 -5.31 22.32
CA PRO A 327 -11.03 -3.93 21.95
C PRO A 327 -10.50 -2.90 22.97
N PRO A 328 -10.25 -1.64 22.58
CA PRO A 328 -9.72 -0.62 23.49
C PRO A 328 -10.69 -0.27 24.62
N ARG A 329 -10.19 -0.09 25.85
CA ARG A 329 -11.03 0.30 27.01
C ARG A 329 -11.79 1.62 26.83
N ARG A 330 -11.27 2.49 25.96
CA ARG A 330 -11.81 3.85 25.73
C ARG A 330 -12.77 3.93 24.54
N THR A 331 -13.19 2.80 23.96
CA THR A 331 -14.21 2.82 22.90
C THR A 331 -15.51 3.47 23.41
N LEU A 332 -16.21 4.17 22.52
CA LEU A 332 -17.53 4.75 22.78
C LEU A 332 -18.65 3.72 22.54
N ALA A 333 -18.32 2.55 22.00
CA ALA A 333 -19.29 1.48 21.80
C ALA A 333 -19.90 1.05 23.14
N ARG A 334 -21.24 1.16 23.24
CA ARG A 334 -21.97 0.79 24.47
C ARG A 334 -21.83 -0.68 24.85
N ARG A 335 -21.54 -1.55 23.87
CA ARG A 335 -21.32 -2.99 24.04
C ARG A 335 -20.06 -3.37 23.27
N SER A 336 -19.02 -3.76 24.00
CA SER A 336 -17.78 -4.30 23.44
C SER A 336 -17.47 -5.68 24.01
N SER A 337 -16.62 -6.44 23.34
CA SER A 337 -16.02 -7.64 23.94
C SER A 337 -15.13 -7.27 25.12
N THR A 338 -14.77 -8.28 25.93
CA THR A 338 -13.79 -8.10 27.00
C THR A 338 -12.44 -7.70 26.39
N THR A 339 -11.89 -6.57 26.84
CA THR A 339 -10.56 -6.11 26.44
C THR A 339 -9.49 -7.14 26.81
N GLN A 340 -8.66 -7.48 25.84
CA GLN A 340 -7.46 -8.30 26.00
C GLN A 340 -6.21 -7.50 25.66
N GLU A 341 -5.09 -7.86 26.29
CA GLU A 341 -3.77 -7.28 25.98
C GLU A 341 -3.03 -8.15 24.97
N TYR A 342 -2.37 -7.52 24.01
CA TYR A 342 -1.52 -8.17 23.03
C TYR A 342 -0.16 -7.50 22.98
N ASP A 343 0.91 -8.30 22.94
CA ASP A 343 2.29 -7.83 22.85
C ASP A 343 2.82 -8.00 21.42
N LEU A 344 3.61 -7.03 20.97
CA LEU A 344 4.28 -7.06 19.66
C LEU A 344 5.43 -8.08 19.71
N THR A 345 5.21 -9.26 19.15
CA THR A 345 6.16 -10.37 19.18
C THR A 345 7.18 -10.31 18.05
N ALA A 346 6.77 -9.83 16.87
CA ALA A 346 7.64 -9.74 15.71
C ALA A 346 7.31 -8.56 14.81
N ARG A 347 8.32 -8.08 14.08
CA ARG A 347 8.17 -7.05 13.05
C ARG A 347 9.25 -7.15 11.99
N TYR A 348 8.91 -6.80 10.75
CA TYR A 348 9.87 -6.69 9.67
C TYR A 348 9.57 -5.49 8.77
N PRO A 349 10.57 -4.61 8.53
CA PRO A 349 11.94 -4.61 9.07
C PRO A 349 12.04 -4.42 10.59
N THR A 350 13.20 -4.73 11.17
CA THR A 350 13.47 -4.43 12.59
C THR A 350 13.34 -2.94 12.87
N ALA A 351 12.98 -2.58 14.12
CA ALA A 351 12.84 -1.18 14.50
C ALA A 351 14.14 -0.36 14.25
N GLN A 352 15.31 -0.96 14.47
CA GLN A 352 16.58 -0.31 14.20
C GLN A 352 16.77 -0.04 12.70
N ARG A 353 16.50 -1.04 11.83
CA ARG A 353 16.60 -0.88 10.38
C ARG A 353 15.61 0.15 9.87
N SER A 354 14.36 0.12 10.34
CA SER A 354 13.34 1.11 9.98
C SER A 354 13.76 2.54 10.37
N ARG A 355 14.33 2.77 11.56
CA ARG A 355 14.88 4.09 11.95
C ARG A 355 15.99 4.56 11.01
N ARG A 356 16.91 3.67 10.64
CA ARG A 356 18.01 3.98 9.71
C ARG A 356 17.48 4.33 8.32
N LEU A 357 16.49 3.59 7.83
CA LEU A 357 15.86 3.87 6.54
C LEU A 357 15.22 5.26 6.50
N GLY A 358 14.73 5.79 7.62
CA GLY A 358 14.21 7.16 7.69
C GLY A 358 15.18 8.22 7.13
N TRP A 359 16.49 8.06 7.35
CA TRP A 359 17.50 9.01 6.88
C TRP A 359 17.67 9.03 5.36
N GLY A 360 17.17 8.02 4.64
CA GLY A 360 17.20 7.99 3.17
C GLY A 360 16.41 9.12 2.51
N ILE A 361 15.54 9.82 3.25
CA ILE A 361 14.72 10.93 2.74
C ILE A 361 15.55 12.06 2.13
N PHE A 362 16.74 12.37 2.65
CA PHE A 362 17.57 13.46 2.14
C PHE A 362 17.98 13.25 0.66
N GLY A 363 18.35 12.02 0.31
CA GLY A 363 18.68 11.68 -1.08
C GLY A 363 17.44 11.33 -1.91
N LYS A 364 16.49 10.58 -1.35
CA LYS A 364 15.36 10.05 -2.12
C LYS A 364 14.27 11.06 -2.41
N LEU A 365 14.03 12.04 -1.54
CA LEU A 365 12.98 13.04 -1.75
C LEU A 365 13.13 13.78 -3.09
N PRO A 366 14.27 14.43 -3.40
CA PRO A 366 14.41 15.14 -4.67
C PRO A 366 14.47 14.22 -5.89
N LEU A 367 15.02 13.01 -5.75
CA LEU A 367 15.16 12.05 -6.85
C LEU A 367 13.83 11.37 -7.22
N ARG A 368 13.03 10.98 -6.22
CA ARG A 368 11.75 10.28 -6.42
C ARG A 368 10.59 11.24 -6.62
N ASN A 369 10.70 12.48 -6.15
CA ASN A 369 9.65 13.50 -6.27
C ASN A 369 10.21 14.80 -6.91
N PRO A 370 10.70 14.75 -8.16
CA PRO A 370 11.29 15.93 -8.81
C PRO A 370 10.27 17.07 -8.91
N GLY A 371 8.99 16.77 -9.20
CA GLY A 371 7.94 17.80 -9.23
C GLY A 371 7.73 18.52 -7.90
N PHE A 372 7.96 17.84 -6.76
CA PHE A 372 7.90 18.48 -5.45
C PHE A 372 9.07 19.44 -5.24
N THR A 373 10.27 19.04 -5.67
CA THR A 373 11.47 19.88 -5.63
C THR A 373 11.31 21.11 -6.52
N THR A 374 10.75 20.94 -7.73
CA THR A 374 10.44 22.05 -8.64
C THR A 374 9.41 23.00 -8.04
N LEU A 375 8.35 22.48 -7.39
CA LEU A 375 7.37 23.32 -6.68
C LEU A 375 8.04 24.17 -5.60
N LEU A 376 8.90 23.56 -4.77
CA LEU A 376 9.64 24.28 -3.72
C LEU A 376 10.57 25.34 -4.33
N GLY A 377 11.28 25.02 -5.41
CA GLY A 377 12.13 25.97 -6.13
C GLY A 377 11.34 27.15 -6.69
N GLY A 378 10.18 26.89 -7.29
CA GLY A 378 9.26 27.93 -7.76
C GLY A 378 8.75 28.82 -6.63
N LEU A 379 8.35 28.25 -5.50
CA LEU A 379 7.94 29.00 -4.32
C LEU A 379 9.08 29.89 -3.78
N GLN A 380 10.30 29.34 -3.69
CA GLN A 380 11.49 30.09 -3.28
C GLN A 380 11.83 31.22 -4.25
N ALA A 381 11.67 31.01 -5.57
CA ALA A 381 11.89 32.04 -6.57
C ALA A 381 10.81 33.15 -6.48
N LEU A 382 9.54 32.80 -6.23
CA LEU A 382 8.49 33.80 -6.00
C LEU A 382 8.75 34.63 -4.75
N LEU A 383 9.20 34.00 -3.65
CA LEU A 383 9.61 34.72 -2.44
C LEU A 383 10.82 35.63 -2.70
N LEU A 384 11.83 35.13 -3.43
CA LEU A 384 12.98 35.92 -3.84
C LEU A 384 12.54 37.19 -4.58
N LEU A 385 11.77 37.03 -5.66
CA LEU A 385 11.31 38.16 -6.48
C LEU A 385 10.48 39.16 -5.67
N ALA A 386 9.58 38.67 -4.81
CA ALA A 386 8.77 39.53 -3.95
C ALA A 386 9.62 40.30 -2.91
N MET A 387 10.67 39.68 -2.36
CA MET A 387 11.57 40.31 -1.40
C MET A 387 12.54 41.30 -2.06
N THR A 388 13.08 40.98 -3.25
CA THR A 388 13.96 41.91 -4.00
C THR A 388 13.20 43.17 -4.41
N SER A 389 11.98 43.02 -4.94
CA SER A 389 11.14 44.17 -5.30
C SER A 389 10.79 45.03 -4.08
N PHE A 390 10.60 44.43 -2.91
CA PHE A 390 10.41 45.19 -1.67
C PHE A 390 11.68 45.90 -1.18
N ALA A 391 12.86 45.35 -1.43
CA ALA A 391 14.14 45.88 -0.97
C ALA A 391 14.70 47.02 -1.84
N GLU A 392 14.40 47.03 -3.14
CA GLU A 392 14.90 48.06 -4.08
C GLU A 392 14.15 49.39 -3.98
N GLU A 393 12.92 49.42 -3.46
CA GLU A 393 12.14 50.66 -3.39
C GLU A 393 12.48 51.54 -2.19
N ARG A 394 13.01 52.73 -2.48
CA ARG A 394 13.01 53.90 -1.58
C ARG A 394 11.72 54.73 -1.79
N VAL A 395 10.51 54.23 -1.50
CA VAL A 395 9.28 55.03 -1.75
C VAL A 395 8.15 54.84 -0.72
N SER A 396 7.47 55.95 -0.41
CA SER A 396 6.32 56.09 0.50
C SER A 396 4.97 55.97 -0.23
N GLY A 397 3.95 55.39 0.43
CA GLY A 397 2.54 55.55 0.03
C GLY A 397 1.93 54.37 -0.74
N ALA A 398 1.14 54.65 -1.77
CA ALA A 398 0.32 53.65 -2.48
C ALA A 398 1.13 52.57 -3.23
N GLU A 399 2.36 52.89 -3.65
CA GLU A 399 3.27 51.96 -4.33
C GLU A 399 3.76 50.85 -3.40
N GLN A 400 3.94 51.14 -2.10
CA GLN A 400 4.27 50.14 -1.07
C GLN A 400 3.24 49.00 -1.01
N ARG A 401 1.96 49.26 -1.32
CA ARG A 401 0.91 48.23 -1.35
C ARG A 401 1.03 47.30 -2.55
N LEU A 402 1.56 47.78 -3.68
CA LEU A 402 1.72 46.97 -4.90
C LEU A 402 2.74 45.84 -4.71
N PHE A 403 3.73 46.04 -3.84
CA PHE A 403 4.77 45.04 -3.54
C PHE A 403 4.56 44.28 -2.23
N SER A 404 3.98 44.92 -1.21
CA SER A 404 3.70 44.24 0.07
C SER A 404 2.55 43.23 -0.01
N ILE A 405 1.55 43.44 -0.89
CA ILE A 405 0.44 42.48 -1.05
C ILE A 405 0.92 41.16 -1.65
N PRO A 406 1.63 41.11 -2.80
CA PRO A 406 2.19 39.86 -3.32
C PRO A 406 3.12 39.17 -2.33
N LEU A 407 4.00 39.91 -1.66
CA LEU A 407 4.89 39.34 -0.65
C LEU A 407 4.10 38.72 0.51
N ALA A 408 3.11 39.44 1.05
CA ALA A 408 2.25 38.93 2.12
C ALA A 408 1.49 37.68 1.67
N LEU A 409 0.95 37.65 0.44
CA LEU A 409 0.26 36.49 -0.11
C LEU A 409 1.20 35.28 -0.19
N VAL A 410 2.40 35.40 -0.75
CA VAL A 410 3.33 34.26 -0.86
C VAL A 410 3.81 33.80 0.52
N LEU A 411 4.04 34.70 1.48
CA LEU A 411 4.36 34.36 2.86
C LEU A 411 3.22 33.58 3.54
N ILE A 412 1.98 34.06 3.40
CA ILE A 412 0.77 33.39 3.93
C ILE A 412 0.60 32.02 3.27
N THR A 413 0.73 31.94 1.94
CA THR A 413 0.65 30.67 1.21
C THR A 413 1.73 29.69 1.67
N THR A 414 2.95 30.15 1.94
CA THR A 414 4.05 29.32 2.47
C THR A 414 3.73 28.78 3.86
N LEU A 415 3.29 29.64 4.78
CA LEU A 415 2.93 29.24 6.15
C LEU A 415 1.71 28.32 6.17
N LEU A 416 0.66 28.66 5.43
CA LEU A 416 -0.55 27.86 5.32
C LEU A 416 -0.26 26.51 4.67
N GLY A 417 0.53 26.49 3.59
CA GLY A 417 0.98 25.28 2.93
C GLY A 417 1.74 24.36 3.88
N ALA A 418 2.67 24.90 4.67
CA ALA A 418 3.40 24.12 5.68
C ALA A 418 2.50 23.60 6.80
N ALA A 419 1.55 24.41 7.29
CA ALA A 419 0.58 23.99 8.31
C ALA A 419 -0.39 22.92 7.81
N LEU A 420 -0.83 23.02 6.55
CA LEU A 420 -1.65 21.99 5.89
C LEU A 420 -0.84 20.73 5.58
N PHE A 421 0.43 20.85 5.22
CA PHE A 421 1.32 19.70 5.04
C PHE A 421 1.53 18.94 6.36
N ALA A 422 1.65 19.64 7.48
CA ALA A 422 1.77 19.04 8.81
C ALA A 422 0.55 18.21 9.23
N LYS A 423 -0.65 18.59 8.76
CA LYS A 423 -1.87 17.78 8.88
C LYS A 423 -2.87 18.18 7.80
N PRO A 424 -3.00 17.39 6.72
CA PRO A 424 -3.97 17.66 5.67
C PRO A 424 -5.42 17.63 6.20
N PRO A 425 -6.36 18.39 5.62
CA PRO A 425 -7.77 18.35 6.03
C PRO A 425 -8.43 16.98 5.87
N SER A 426 -7.93 16.17 4.93
CA SER A 426 -8.39 14.80 4.68
C SER A 426 -7.82 13.76 5.66
N ALA A 427 -6.86 14.13 6.50
CA ALA A 427 -6.26 13.21 7.47
C ALA A 427 -7.18 13.02 8.69
N ALA A 428 -7.35 11.77 9.11
CA ALA A 428 -8.16 11.41 10.28
C ALA A 428 -7.63 12.05 11.59
N GLY A 429 -8.50 12.09 12.59
CA GLY A 429 -8.22 12.62 13.94
C GLY A 429 -8.07 14.14 14.02
N SER A 430 -7.98 14.67 15.25
CA SER A 430 -7.89 16.11 15.50
C SER A 430 -6.47 16.68 15.32
N ARG A 431 -6.38 17.99 15.07
CA ARG A 431 -5.09 18.68 15.01
C ARG A 431 -4.57 18.95 16.43
N ARG A 432 -3.55 18.19 16.82
CA ARG A 432 -2.79 18.35 18.09
C ARG A 432 -1.72 19.45 18.02
N THR A 433 -1.26 19.93 19.18
CA THR A 433 -0.21 20.95 19.35
C THR A 433 1.07 20.70 18.53
N PRO A 434 1.63 19.47 18.44
CA PRO A 434 2.81 19.22 17.62
C PRO A 434 2.63 19.59 16.15
N HIS A 435 1.44 19.40 15.57
CA HIS A 435 1.20 19.77 14.17
C HIS A 435 1.34 21.27 13.94
N TRP A 436 0.84 22.10 14.88
CA TRP A 436 0.96 23.55 14.79
C TRP A 436 2.40 24.01 14.96
N ILE A 437 3.10 23.50 15.98
CA ILE A 437 4.49 23.87 16.23
C ILE A 437 5.38 23.47 15.05
N LEU A 438 5.28 22.22 14.61
CA LEU A 438 6.12 21.68 13.55
C LEU A 438 5.77 22.31 12.20
N GLY A 439 4.49 22.47 11.85
CA GLY A 439 4.06 23.10 10.60
C GLY A 439 4.47 24.56 10.51
N THR A 440 4.27 25.34 11.58
CA THR A 440 4.72 26.74 11.62
C THR A 440 6.23 26.85 11.57
N ALA A 441 6.97 26.03 12.34
CA ALA A 441 8.42 26.01 12.28
C ALA A 441 8.95 25.64 10.88
N HIS A 442 8.28 24.71 10.19
CA HIS A 442 8.62 24.34 8.82
C HIS A 442 8.42 25.48 7.83
N GLY A 443 7.28 26.18 7.91
CA GLY A 443 7.02 27.35 7.07
C GLY A 443 8.00 28.49 7.34
N LEU A 444 8.31 28.76 8.62
CA LEU A 444 9.32 29.75 9.01
C LEU A 444 10.72 29.37 8.50
N ALA A 445 11.08 28.09 8.49
CA ALA A 445 12.36 27.63 7.94
C ALA A 445 12.46 27.90 6.43
N HIS A 446 11.37 27.71 5.66
CA HIS A 446 11.34 28.07 4.24
C HIS A 446 11.42 29.58 4.01
N ILE A 447 10.79 30.39 4.86
CA ILE A 447 10.91 31.85 4.81
C ILE A 447 12.33 32.30 5.13
N ALA A 448 12.95 31.72 6.17
CA ALA A 448 14.34 32.00 6.52
C ALA A 448 15.31 31.62 5.39
N LEU A 449 15.06 30.48 4.73
CA LEU A 449 15.79 30.08 3.53
C LEU A 449 15.63 31.12 2.40
N ALA A 450 14.41 31.61 2.16
CA ALA A 450 14.15 32.62 1.14
C ALA A 450 14.84 33.96 1.45
N ILE A 451 14.82 34.41 2.72
CA ILE A 451 15.54 35.60 3.17
C ILE A 451 17.05 35.44 2.93
N GLY A 452 17.63 34.31 3.37
CA GLY A 452 19.04 34.02 3.15
C GLY A 452 19.41 33.95 1.66
N GLY A 453 18.58 33.28 0.86
CA GLY A 453 18.72 33.22 -0.60
C GLY A 453 18.64 34.60 -1.26
N THR A 454 17.74 35.46 -0.80
CA THR A 454 17.62 36.85 -1.25
C THR A 454 18.88 37.66 -0.92
N LEU A 455 19.39 37.55 0.31
CA LEU A 455 20.62 38.24 0.72
C LEU A 455 21.83 37.81 -0.12
N VAL A 456 21.90 36.54 -0.51
CA VAL A 456 22.94 36.04 -1.42
C VAL A 456 22.71 36.56 -2.84
N TRP A 457 21.47 36.51 -3.34
CA TRP A 457 21.09 36.96 -4.68
C TRP A 457 21.43 38.43 -4.92
N LEU A 458 21.17 39.30 -3.94
CA LEU A 458 21.50 40.73 -3.99
C LEU A 458 23.02 41.02 -4.07
N ARG A 459 23.88 40.02 -3.87
CA ARG A 459 25.34 40.14 -4.06
C ARG A 459 25.83 39.58 -5.40
N LEU A 460 24.94 39.01 -6.20
CA LEU A 460 25.26 38.44 -7.50
C LEU A 460 24.93 39.45 -8.61
N PRO A 461 25.72 39.46 -9.70
CA PRO A 461 25.53 40.42 -10.80
C PRO A 461 24.21 40.22 -11.56
N PHE A 462 23.55 39.07 -11.37
CA PHE A 462 22.31 38.72 -12.06
C PHE A 462 21.15 39.66 -11.74
N HIS A 463 21.17 40.26 -10.55
CA HIS A 463 20.13 41.17 -10.11
C HIS A 463 20.14 42.50 -10.88
N ASP A 464 21.33 43.00 -11.22
CA ASP A 464 21.53 44.28 -11.92
C ASP A 464 21.32 44.19 -13.45
N TRP A 465 20.99 43.00 -13.97
CA TRP A 465 20.80 42.81 -15.41
C TRP A 465 19.53 43.49 -15.92
N ALA A 466 19.53 43.89 -17.19
CA ALA A 466 18.36 44.49 -17.82
C ALA A 466 17.18 43.49 -17.85
N TRP A 467 15.98 43.99 -17.51
CA TRP A 467 14.76 43.20 -17.61
C TRP A 467 14.58 42.62 -19.03
N PRO A 468 14.18 41.34 -19.20
CA PRO A 468 13.73 40.37 -18.20
C PRO A 468 14.81 39.39 -17.68
N LEU A 469 16.10 39.69 -17.87
CA LEU A 469 17.18 38.76 -17.55
C LEU A 469 17.27 38.35 -16.07
N PRO A 470 17.02 39.23 -15.06
CA PRO A 470 17.00 38.81 -13.65
C PRO A 470 15.93 37.75 -13.36
N LEU A 471 14.75 37.86 -13.99
CA LEU A 471 13.69 36.86 -13.87
C LEU A 471 14.12 35.51 -14.45
N LEU A 472 14.72 35.53 -15.64
CA LEU A 472 15.23 34.31 -16.28
C LEU A 472 16.35 33.67 -15.46
N ALA A 473 17.26 34.48 -14.91
CA ALA A 473 18.32 34.00 -14.02
C ALA A 473 17.74 33.42 -12.72
N ALA A 474 16.72 34.05 -12.13
CA ALA A 474 16.05 33.53 -10.94
C ALA A 474 15.37 32.18 -11.23
N ALA A 475 14.73 32.04 -12.39
CA ALA A 475 14.07 30.79 -12.80
C ALA A 475 15.07 29.67 -13.16
N LEU A 476 16.16 29.99 -13.86
CA LEU A 476 17.08 28.98 -14.42
C LEU A 476 18.26 28.64 -13.50
N LEU A 477 18.69 29.57 -12.64
CA LEU A 477 19.85 29.41 -11.78
C LEU A 477 19.46 29.29 -10.31
N TYR A 478 18.64 30.22 -9.81
CA TYR A 478 18.25 30.23 -8.40
C TYR A 478 17.24 29.12 -8.08
N ALA A 479 16.14 29.02 -8.82
CA ALA A 479 15.05 28.09 -8.50
C ALA A 479 15.49 26.62 -8.41
N PRO A 480 16.35 26.07 -9.31
CA PRO A 480 16.81 24.69 -9.17
C PRO A 480 17.65 24.46 -7.91
N VAL A 481 18.58 25.38 -7.60
CA VAL A 481 19.45 25.28 -6.42
C VAL A 481 18.62 25.45 -5.13
N ALA A 482 17.78 26.49 -5.08
CA ALA A 482 16.89 26.76 -3.96
C ALA A 482 15.90 25.62 -3.76
N GLY A 483 15.37 25.02 -4.82
CA GLY A 483 14.49 23.85 -4.77
C GLY A 483 15.18 22.64 -4.14
N LEU A 484 16.42 22.35 -4.55
CA LEU A 484 17.22 21.29 -3.94
C LEU A 484 17.46 21.56 -2.45
N VAL A 485 17.91 22.77 -2.08
CA VAL A 485 18.13 23.11 -0.66
C VAL A 485 16.83 23.07 0.15
N ALA A 486 15.72 23.59 -0.39
CA ALA A 486 14.40 23.55 0.22
C ALA A 486 13.89 22.11 0.40
N SER A 487 14.20 21.19 -0.53
CA SER A 487 13.90 19.77 -0.35
C SER A 487 14.65 19.19 0.86
N GLN A 488 15.89 19.63 1.12
CA GLN A 488 16.65 19.19 2.29
C GLN A 488 16.05 19.75 3.59
N VAL A 489 15.51 20.97 3.57
CA VAL A 489 14.73 21.53 4.70
C VAL A 489 13.50 20.68 4.99
N THR A 490 12.76 20.27 3.94
CA THR A 490 11.61 19.37 4.09
C THR A 490 12.01 17.98 4.58
N ALA A 491 13.11 17.42 4.08
CA ALA A 491 13.65 16.14 4.55
C ALA A 491 14.00 16.17 6.05
N ALA A 492 14.68 17.24 6.50
CA ALA A 492 14.99 17.45 7.91
C ALA A 492 13.71 17.60 8.76
N TYR A 493 12.73 18.37 8.27
CA TYR A 493 11.42 18.50 8.89
C TYR A 493 10.74 17.14 9.08
N LEU A 494 10.63 16.33 8.02
CA LEU A 494 9.96 15.02 8.06
C LEU A 494 10.63 14.09 9.08
N LEU A 495 11.97 14.10 9.15
CA LEU A 495 12.71 13.32 10.15
C LEU A 495 12.41 13.77 11.59
N VAL A 496 12.34 15.06 11.85
CA VAL A 496 12.01 15.59 13.18
C VAL A 496 10.54 15.34 13.52
N ALA A 497 9.63 15.68 12.60
CA ALA A 497 8.18 15.54 12.77
C ALA A 497 7.78 14.09 13.04
N SER A 498 8.40 13.12 12.34
CA SER A 498 8.13 11.70 12.52
C SER A 498 8.38 11.21 13.97
N LYS A 499 9.27 11.87 14.72
CA LYS A 499 9.52 11.54 16.14
C LYS A 499 8.27 11.76 16.99
N PHE A 500 7.42 12.71 16.60
CA PHE A 500 6.15 13.06 17.24
C PHE A 500 4.94 12.43 16.55
N LYS A 501 5.16 11.43 15.68
CA LYS A 501 4.13 10.79 14.85
C LYS A 501 3.40 11.78 13.92
N VAL A 502 4.05 12.90 13.59
CA VAL A 502 3.57 13.85 12.57
C VAL A 502 4.31 13.55 11.27
N ASN A 503 3.58 13.45 10.17
CA ASN A 503 4.11 13.11 8.86
C ASN A 503 5.03 11.87 8.80
N LEU A 504 4.76 10.89 9.67
CA LEU A 504 5.50 9.62 9.67
C LEU A 504 5.30 8.87 8.35
N ASN A 505 4.07 8.92 7.81
CA ASN A 505 3.73 8.38 6.50
C ASN A 505 4.51 9.08 5.38
N GLU A 506 4.45 10.41 5.32
CA GLU A 506 5.09 11.19 4.25
C GLU A 506 6.63 11.06 4.27
N LEU A 507 7.24 10.81 5.43
CA LEU A 507 8.67 10.49 5.52
C LEU A 507 9.04 9.23 4.73
N PHE A 508 8.16 8.23 4.69
CA PHE A 508 8.42 6.96 3.99
C PHE A 508 7.83 6.95 2.58
N ALA A 509 6.65 7.53 2.39
CA ALA A 509 6.04 7.73 1.07
C ALA A 509 6.93 8.60 0.18
N GLY A 510 7.50 9.68 0.72
CA GLY A 510 8.46 10.54 0.02
C GLY A 510 9.75 9.82 -0.39
N GLN A 511 10.05 8.68 0.22
CA GLN A 511 11.20 7.85 -0.17
C GLN A 511 10.85 6.78 -1.21
N GLY A 512 9.60 6.31 -1.29
CA GLY A 512 9.19 5.23 -2.20
C GLY A 512 10.05 3.97 -2.05
N ILE A 513 10.22 3.46 -0.83
CA ILE A 513 11.11 2.33 -0.56
C ILE A 513 10.47 1.01 -1.07
N GLU A 514 10.93 0.54 -2.22
CA GLU A 514 10.46 -0.71 -2.84
C GLU A 514 11.05 -1.97 -2.22
N ASP A 515 12.18 -1.88 -1.49
CA ASP A 515 12.75 -3.05 -0.81
C ASP A 515 11.98 -3.39 0.48
N ALA A 516 12.40 -4.45 1.16
CA ALA A 516 11.79 -4.94 2.39
C ALA A 516 10.30 -5.33 2.24
N LYS A 517 10.04 -6.22 1.29
CA LYS A 517 8.70 -6.76 0.99
C LYS A 517 8.43 -8.02 1.79
N SER A 518 7.17 -8.38 1.94
CA SER A 518 6.76 -9.57 2.68
C SER A 518 5.41 -10.11 2.23
N PHE A 519 5.24 -11.41 2.39
CA PHE A 519 3.96 -12.10 2.31
C PHE A 519 3.94 -13.20 3.37
N LEU A 520 2.77 -13.78 3.63
CA LEU A 520 2.61 -14.83 4.63
C LEU A 520 2.20 -16.13 3.94
N ARG A 521 2.94 -17.22 4.19
CA ARG A 521 2.55 -18.56 3.76
C ARG A 521 2.01 -19.33 4.96
N LEU A 522 0.82 -19.90 4.84
CA LEU A 522 0.11 -20.61 5.90
C LEU A 522 -0.07 -22.06 5.50
N HIS A 523 0.04 -22.97 6.47
CA HIS A 523 -0.24 -24.38 6.30
C HIS A 523 -1.23 -24.82 7.38
N ILE A 524 -2.40 -25.28 6.97
CA ILE A 524 -3.35 -25.98 7.83
C ILE A 524 -3.06 -27.47 7.65
N ALA A 525 -2.52 -28.10 8.69
CA ALA A 525 -2.27 -29.53 8.71
C ALA A 525 -3.57 -30.31 8.98
N ALA A 526 -3.56 -31.61 8.69
CA ALA A 526 -4.75 -32.47 8.85
C ALA A 526 -5.23 -32.60 10.30
N ASP A 527 -4.35 -32.36 11.29
CA ASP A 527 -4.71 -32.28 12.72
C ASP A 527 -5.35 -30.93 13.11
N GLY A 528 -5.44 -30.00 12.15
CA GLY A 528 -5.96 -28.67 12.33
C GLY A 528 -4.98 -27.66 12.89
N THR A 529 -3.71 -28.00 13.06
CA THR A 529 -2.66 -27.03 13.41
C THR A 529 -2.43 -26.10 12.22
N LEU A 530 -2.58 -24.79 12.44
CA LEU A 530 -2.21 -23.76 11.47
C LEU A 530 -0.79 -23.27 11.77
N THR A 531 0.12 -23.39 10.81
CA THR A 531 1.49 -22.86 10.90
C THR A 531 1.66 -21.68 9.93
N GLY A 532 2.10 -20.53 10.43
CA GLY A 532 2.44 -19.36 9.64
C GLY A 532 3.94 -19.23 9.41
N TYR A 533 4.32 -19.01 8.15
CA TYR A 533 5.67 -18.76 7.66
C TYR A 533 5.75 -17.35 7.06
N PRO A 534 6.12 -16.33 7.86
CA PRO A 534 6.27 -14.97 7.36
C PRO A 534 7.49 -14.87 6.45
N VAL A 535 7.30 -14.63 5.16
CA VAL A 535 8.39 -14.57 4.17
C VAL A 535 8.83 -13.12 3.98
N ALA A 536 10.12 -12.86 4.20
CA ALA A 536 10.76 -11.57 3.98
C ALA A 536 11.59 -11.57 2.69
N VAL A 537 11.43 -10.51 1.92
CA VAL A 537 12.18 -10.20 0.70
C VAL A 537 12.98 -8.93 0.96
N ASP A 538 14.27 -9.07 1.27
CA ASP A 538 15.10 -7.93 1.68
C ASP A 538 15.38 -6.96 0.53
N LYS A 539 15.48 -7.47 -0.70
CA LYS A 539 15.70 -6.70 -1.93
C LYS A 539 14.80 -7.22 -3.04
N VAL A 540 14.10 -6.31 -3.71
CA VAL A 540 13.30 -6.64 -4.90
C VAL A 540 14.18 -6.69 -6.15
N CYS A 541 13.75 -7.46 -7.14
CA CYS A 541 14.39 -7.51 -8.44
C CYS A 541 14.03 -6.25 -9.25
N ARG A 542 15.01 -5.70 -9.96
CA ARG A 542 14.89 -4.50 -10.81
C ARG A 542 15.39 -4.71 -12.23
N ARG A 543 15.89 -5.91 -12.53
CA ARG A 543 16.42 -6.29 -13.84
C ARG A 543 15.84 -7.64 -14.21
N TRP A 544 14.95 -7.58 -15.19
CA TRP A 544 14.13 -8.71 -15.61
C TRP A 544 14.55 -9.15 -17.01
N ARG A 545 14.72 -10.46 -17.17
CA ARG A 545 15.02 -11.12 -18.43
C ARG A 545 13.76 -11.81 -18.96
N PRO A 546 13.31 -11.51 -20.18
CA PRO A 546 12.22 -12.25 -20.82
C PRO A 546 12.52 -13.75 -20.96
N ASN A 547 11.47 -14.56 -20.84
CA ASN A 547 11.52 -16.02 -21.00
C ASN A 547 10.55 -16.49 -22.11
N PRO A 548 10.89 -16.22 -23.39
CA PRO A 548 10.00 -16.50 -24.52
C PRO A 548 9.85 -18.00 -24.81
N ASP A 549 10.82 -18.83 -24.41
CA ASP A 549 10.86 -20.27 -24.69
C ASP A 549 10.44 -21.12 -23.48
N GLY A 550 10.03 -20.48 -22.38
CA GLY A 550 9.58 -21.16 -21.17
C GLY A 550 8.26 -21.93 -21.37
N PRO A 551 7.99 -22.96 -20.55
CA PRO A 551 6.71 -23.67 -20.59
C PRO A 551 5.54 -22.73 -20.24
N TYR A 552 4.31 -23.15 -20.55
CA TYR A 552 3.11 -22.31 -20.45
C TYR A 552 2.84 -21.77 -19.02
N ASP A 553 3.31 -22.48 -18.00
CA ASP A 553 3.18 -22.15 -16.58
C ASP A 553 4.41 -21.44 -16.00
N ALA A 554 5.50 -21.29 -16.77
CA ALA A 554 6.67 -20.53 -16.35
C ALA A 554 6.42 -19.02 -16.46
N PRO A 555 7.00 -18.21 -15.55
CA PRO A 555 6.89 -16.75 -15.59
C PRO A 555 7.41 -16.20 -16.91
N TRP A 556 6.77 -15.14 -17.42
CA TRP A 556 7.19 -14.44 -18.63
C TRP A 556 8.52 -13.70 -18.44
N LEU A 557 8.81 -13.25 -17.23
CA LEU A 557 10.02 -12.52 -16.89
C LEU A 557 10.72 -13.21 -15.71
N GLU A 558 12.00 -13.47 -15.85
CA GLU A 558 12.84 -14.04 -14.81
C GLU A 558 13.79 -12.99 -14.25
N PRO A 559 14.12 -13.04 -12.96
CA PRO A 559 15.09 -12.12 -12.40
C PRO A 559 16.49 -12.46 -12.93
N GLU A 560 17.26 -11.46 -13.39
CA GLU A 560 18.65 -11.69 -13.80
C GLU A 560 19.53 -12.21 -12.66
N THR A 561 19.17 -11.87 -11.43
CA THR A 561 19.79 -12.36 -10.20
C THR A 561 18.71 -13.00 -9.34
N PRO A 562 18.85 -14.27 -8.93
CA PRO A 562 17.84 -14.95 -8.13
C PRO A 562 17.42 -14.13 -6.91
N LEU A 563 16.10 -14.04 -6.68
CA LEU A 563 15.56 -13.41 -5.48
C LEU A 563 15.89 -14.25 -4.25
N THR A 564 16.40 -13.59 -3.21
CA THR A 564 16.67 -14.23 -1.91
C THR A 564 15.52 -13.96 -0.97
N VAL A 565 15.03 -15.02 -0.33
CA VAL A 565 13.99 -14.98 0.69
C VAL A 565 14.52 -15.58 1.99
N ARG A 566 13.98 -15.11 3.11
CA ARG A 566 14.20 -15.68 4.45
C ARG A 566 12.94 -15.52 5.27
N LEU A 567 12.87 -16.14 6.43
CA LEU A 567 11.78 -15.89 7.35
C LEU A 567 11.94 -14.50 8.01
N ALA A 568 10.82 -13.79 8.16
CA ALA A 568 10.76 -12.52 8.89
C ALA A 568 10.83 -12.73 10.40
N GLU A 569 10.35 -13.88 10.86
CA GLU A 569 10.46 -14.45 12.21
C GLU A 569 10.34 -15.98 12.13
N GLU A 570 10.65 -16.69 13.21
CA GLU A 570 10.42 -18.15 13.27
C GLU A 570 8.94 -18.51 13.01
N PRO A 571 8.65 -19.69 12.43
CA PRO A 571 7.28 -20.09 12.17
C PRO A 571 6.45 -20.11 13.46
N PHE A 572 5.25 -19.54 13.42
CA PHE A 572 4.33 -19.55 14.56
C PHE A 572 3.20 -20.55 14.31
N THR A 573 2.73 -21.19 15.39
CA THR A 573 1.68 -22.22 15.31
C THR A 573 0.44 -21.82 16.10
N ILE A 574 -0.73 -22.05 15.52
CA ILE A 574 -2.04 -21.82 16.12
C ILE A 574 -2.77 -23.16 16.15
N ARG A 575 -3.26 -23.53 17.33
CA ARG A 575 -4.11 -24.71 17.54
C ARG A 575 -5.55 -24.28 17.83
#